data_AF-A0A1Y1MLU6-F1
#
_entry.id   AF-A0A1Y1MLU6-F1
#
_cell.length_a   1.000
_cell.length_b   1.000
_cell.length_c   1.000
_cell.angle_alpha   90.00
_cell.angle_beta   90.00
_cell.angle_gamma   90.00
#
_symmetry.space_group_name_H-M   'P 1'
#
loop_
_entity.id
_entity.type
_entity.pdbx_description
1 polymer ?
#
loop_
_entity_poly.entity_id
_entity_poly.type
_entity_poly.pdbx_seq_one_letter_code
_entity_poly.pdbx_strand_id
1 'polypeptide(L)'
;AIRAIREKKPVPEIDFTIHTMEDGTQVSTLERVCKDVQAPAMTKPTEEQFFQDDTHSKPDIAFLKQHFYREGRLTEEQALWILRKGTEILQNEPNLLEMDAPITVCG
;
A
#
# COMPACT_ATOMS: atom_id res chain seq x y z
N ALA A 1 -12.40 54.15 35.00
CA ALA A 1 -11.77 53.55 33.80
C ALA A 1 -10.96 52.28 34.09
N ILE A 2 -10.24 52.17 35.21
CA ILE A 2 -9.27 51.07 35.46
C ILE A 2 -9.93 49.71 35.85
N ARG A 3 -11.17 49.71 36.40
CA ARG A 3 -11.84 48.47 36.84
C ARG A 3 -12.30 47.55 35.70
N ALA A 4 -12.55 48.06 34.50
CA ALA A 4 -13.04 47.27 33.36
C ALA A 4 -11.94 46.46 32.64
N ILE A 5 -10.65 46.73 32.92
CA ILE A 5 -9.52 45.99 32.34
C ILE A 5 -9.26 44.69 33.12
N ARG A 6 -9.83 44.55 34.33
CA ARG A 6 -9.52 43.45 35.26
C ARG A 6 -10.32 42.17 35.01
N GLU A 7 -11.33 42.21 34.14
CA GLU A 7 -12.20 41.07 33.81
C GLU A 7 -12.18 40.73 32.32
N LYS A 8 -11.01 40.78 31.66
CA LYS A 8 -10.89 40.16 30.35
C LYS A 8 -10.95 38.64 30.54
N LYS A 9 -12.04 38.01 30.11
CA LYS A 9 -12.10 36.55 29.94
C LYS A 9 -10.87 36.10 29.16
N PRO A 10 -10.18 35.04 29.60
CA PRO A 10 -9.02 34.53 28.87
C PRO A 10 -9.42 34.22 27.43
N VAL A 11 -8.53 34.54 26.50
CA VAL A 11 -8.74 34.23 25.08
C VAL A 11 -8.92 32.71 24.98
N PRO A 12 -9.96 32.21 24.31
CA PRO A 12 -10.15 30.77 24.15
C PRO A 12 -8.95 30.19 23.41
N GLU A 13 -8.33 29.17 24.00
CA GLU A 13 -7.26 28.41 23.37
C GLU A 13 -7.91 27.46 22.36
N ILE A 14 -7.84 27.82 21.08
CA ILE A 14 -8.41 27.02 19.99
C ILE A 14 -7.33 26.05 19.52
N ASP A 15 -7.62 24.76 19.65
CA ASP A 15 -6.77 23.71 19.09
C ASP A 15 -7.10 23.51 17.60
N PHE A 16 -6.27 24.06 16.72
CA PHE A 16 -6.43 23.93 15.26
C PHE A 16 -6.13 22.52 14.74
N THR A 17 -5.65 21.60 15.59
CA THR A 17 -5.44 20.21 15.22
C THR A 17 -6.73 19.40 15.22
N ILE A 18 -7.82 19.95 15.78
CA ILE A 18 -9.11 19.28 15.88
C ILE A 18 -10.17 20.06 15.11
N HIS A 19 -10.82 19.39 14.16
CA HIS A 19 -11.97 19.91 13.42
C HIS A 19 -13.24 19.18 13.86
N THR A 20 -14.26 19.94 14.28
CA THR A 20 -15.58 19.39 14.60
C THR A 20 -16.45 19.44 13.33
N MET A 21 -16.88 18.27 12.88
CA MET A 21 -17.78 18.12 11.73
C MET A 21 -19.22 18.57 12.07
N GLU A 22 -20.05 18.71 11.05
CA GLU A 22 -21.46 19.13 11.19
C GLU A 22 -22.31 18.15 12.03
N ASP A 23 -21.90 16.87 12.10
CA ASP A 23 -22.52 15.83 12.92
C ASP A 23 -22.04 15.82 14.38
N GLY A 24 -21.13 16.74 14.76
CA GLY A 24 -20.54 16.83 16.09
C GLY A 24 -19.35 15.90 16.33
N THR A 25 -18.94 15.09 15.35
CA THR A 25 -17.72 14.27 15.46
C THR A 25 -16.47 15.14 15.36
N GLN A 26 -15.46 14.82 16.17
CA GLN A 26 -14.18 15.52 16.17
C GLN A 26 -13.15 14.69 15.42
N VAL A 27 -12.55 15.27 14.38
CA VAL A 27 -11.51 14.65 13.58
C VAL A 27 -10.21 15.43 13.67
N SER A 28 -9.10 14.71 13.60
CA SER A 28 -7.78 15.34 13.51
C SER A 28 -7.59 15.93 12.11
N THR A 29 -7.08 17.16 12.03
CA THR A 29 -6.69 17.81 10.76
C THR A 29 -5.32 17.35 10.27
N LEU A 30 -4.57 16.62 11.09
CA LEU A 30 -3.23 16.11 10.78
C LEU A 30 -3.24 14.68 10.23
N GLU A 31 -4.32 13.92 10.47
CA GLU A 31 -4.43 12.51 10.10
C GLU A 31 -5.49 12.28 9.01
N ARG A 32 -5.50 11.06 8.45
CA ARG A 32 -6.60 10.64 7.56
C ARG A 32 -7.91 10.59 8.35
N VAL A 33 -8.90 11.27 7.80
CA VAL A 33 -10.28 11.29 8.32
C VAL A 33 -10.94 9.91 8.20
N CYS A 34 -10.87 9.27 7.02
CA CYS A 34 -11.38 7.92 6.80
C CYS A 34 -10.37 6.85 7.24
N LYS A 35 -10.44 6.45 8.51
CA LYS A 35 -9.54 5.45 9.10
C LYS A 35 -9.87 4.00 8.70
N ASP A 36 -11.11 3.73 8.29
CA ASP A 36 -11.56 2.39 7.90
C ASP A 36 -11.03 1.95 6.53
N VAL A 37 -10.59 2.91 5.70
CA VAL A 37 -10.00 2.61 4.39
C VAL A 37 -8.53 2.25 4.59
N GLN A 38 -8.21 0.98 4.34
CA GLN A 38 -6.85 0.47 4.45
C GLN A 38 -5.87 1.30 3.60
N ALA A 39 -4.73 1.65 4.18
CA ALA A 39 -3.66 2.33 3.45
C ALA A 39 -2.92 1.35 2.52
N PRO A 40 -2.51 1.81 1.32
CA PRO A 40 -1.73 1.00 0.42
C PRO A 40 -0.35 0.70 1.01
N ALA A 41 0.35 -0.27 0.44
CA ALA A 41 1.75 -0.53 0.76
C ALA A 41 2.62 0.59 0.18
N MET A 42 2.96 1.56 1.03
CA MET A 42 3.67 2.79 0.64
C MET A 42 5.13 2.57 0.26
N THR A 43 5.73 1.47 0.71
CA THR A 43 7.15 1.15 0.51
C THR A 43 7.31 0.09 -0.55
N LYS A 44 8.35 0.21 -1.37
CA LYS A 44 8.75 -0.86 -2.29
C LYS A 44 9.43 -1.99 -1.49
N PRO A 45 9.30 -3.26 -1.91
CA PRO A 45 9.92 -4.38 -1.23
C PRO A 45 11.45 -4.31 -1.27
N THR A 46 12.09 -4.76 -0.21
CA THR A 46 13.53 -5.06 -0.24
C THR A 46 13.79 -6.35 -1.02
N GLU A 47 15.06 -6.65 -1.33
CA GLU A 47 15.40 -7.89 -2.04
C GLU A 47 15.06 -9.13 -1.22
N GLU A 48 15.26 -9.08 0.09
CA GLU A 48 14.98 -10.18 1.02
C GLU A 48 13.48 -10.45 1.18
N GLN A 49 12.65 -9.44 0.94
CA GLN A 49 11.19 -9.59 0.90
C GLN A 49 10.70 -10.08 -0.46
N PHE A 50 11.45 -9.75 -1.51
CA PHE A 50 11.08 -10.03 -2.89
C PHE A 50 11.40 -11.47 -3.28
N PHE A 51 12.57 -11.98 -2.91
CA PHE A 51 12.98 -13.35 -3.19
C PHE A 51 12.55 -14.30 -2.08
N GLN A 52 12.24 -15.55 -2.45
CA GLN A 52 11.86 -16.57 -1.49
C GLN A 52 13.02 -16.99 -0.57
N ASP A 53 14.25 -16.95 -1.10
CA ASP A 53 15.48 -17.33 -0.44
C ASP A 53 16.69 -16.64 -1.10
N ASP A 54 17.87 -16.80 -0.48
CA ASP A 54 19.15 -16.21 -0.94
C ASP A 54 19.62 -16.74 -2.30
N THR A 55 18.99 -17.77 -2.88
CA THR A 55 19.35 -18.26 -4.23
C THR A 55 18.90 -17.30 -5.33
N HIS A 56 17.99 -16.37 -5.00
CA HIS A 56 17.40 -15.40 -5.93
C HIS A 56 16.85 -16.05 -7.21
N SER A 57 16.44 -17.32 -7.11
CA SER A 57 15.95 -18.10 -8.24
C SER A 57 14.45 -17.88 -8.49
N LYS A 58 13.69 -17.60 -7.43
CA LYS A 58 12.23 -17.42 -7.46
C LYS A 58 11.80 -16.29 -6.53
N PRO A 59 10.78 -15.52 -6.93
CA PRO A 59 10.20 -14.52 -6.05
C PRO A 59 9.29 -15.18 -5.00
N ASP A 60 9.11 -14.52 -3.86
CA ASP A 60 8.12 -14.92 -2.86
C ASP A 60 6.71 -14.56 -3.33
N ILE A 61 5.98 -15.57 -3.82
CA ILE A 61 4.62 -15.42 -4.34
C ILE A 61 3.63 -15.02 -3.24
N ALA A 62 3.82 -15.50 -2.00
CA ALA A 62 2.91 -15.18 -0.89
C ALA A 62 3.04 -13.71 -0.51
N PHE A 63 4.28 -13.22 -0.41
CA PHE A 63 4.55 -11.80 -0.19
C PHE A 63 4.01 -10.94 -1.34
N LEU A 64 4.35 -11.27 -2.60
CA LEU A 64 3.92 -10.49 -3.76
C LEU A 64 2.40 -10.39 -3.87
N LYS A 65 1.68 -11.49 -3.63
CA LYS A 65 0.21 -11.51 -3.63
C LYS A 65 -0.34 -10.51 -2.61
N GLN A 66 0.16 -10.53 -1.38
CA GLN A 66 -0.31 -9.62 -0.34
C GLN A 66 0.09 -8.16 -0.61
N HIS A 67 1.27 -7.95 -1.19
CA HIS A 67 1.78 -6.63 -1.56
C HIS A 67 0.91 -6.00 -2.66
N PHE A 68 0.61 -6.74 -3.73
CA PHE A 68 -0.27 -6.27 -4.80
C PHE A 68 -1.72 -6.10 -4.35
N TYR A 69 -2.23 -6.96 -3.45
CA TYR A 69 -3.56 -6.78 -2.86
C TYR A 69 -3.68 -5.43 -2.13
N ARG A 70 -2.58 -4.96 -1.55
CA ARG A 70 -2.48 -3.64 -0.90
C ARG A 70 -1.97 -2.54 -1.84
N GLU A 71 -2.16 -2.71 -3.15
CA GLU A 71 -1.76 -1.75 -4.19
C GLU A 71 -0.27 -1.36 -4.16
N GLY A 72 0.56 -2.24 -3.57
CA GLY A 72 1.99 -2.06 -3.48
C GLY A 72 2.66 -2.12 -4.85
N ARG A 73 3.73 -1.35 -5.02
CA ARG A 73 4.55 -1.36 -6.25
C ARG A 73 5.91 -1.98 -5.99
N LEU A 74 6.47 -2.59 -7.01
CA LEU A 74 7.85 -3.10 -6.99
C LEU A 74 8.84 -2.00 -7.36
N THR A 75 10.12 -2.28 -7.19
CA THR A 75 11.17 -1.55 -7.91
C THR A 75 11.09 -1.89 -9.40
N GLU A 76 11.63 -1.00 -10.24
CA GLU A 76 11.66 -1.23 -11.69
C GLU A 76 12.49 -2.48 -12.02
N GLU A 77 13.62 -2.66 -11.33
CA GLU A 77 14.51 -3.81 -11.50
C GLU A 77 13.83 -5.13 -11.14
N GLN A 78 13.10 -5.18 -10.01
CA GLN A 78 12.31 -6.35 -9.60
C GLN A 78 11.23 -6.70 -10.63
N ALA A 79 10.53 -5.68 -11.15
CA ALA A 79 9.51 -5.87 -12.17
C ALA A 79 10.11 -6.39 -13.48
N LEU A 80 11.21 -5.78 -13.95
CA LEU A 80 11.94 -6.22 -15.14
C LEU A 80 12.51 -7.62 -14.97
N TRP A 81 12.94 -7.99 -13.76
CA TRP A 81 13.41 -9.34 -13.46
C TRP A 81 12.31 -10.37 -13.70
N ILE A 82 11.09 -10.14 -13.18
CA ILE A 82 9.93 -11.02 -13.41
C ILE A 82 9.64 -11.13 -14.90
N LEU A 83 9.58 -10.00 -15.60
CA LEU A 83 9.24 -9.97 -17.03
C LEU A 83 10.28 -10.70 -17.88
N ARG A 84 11.57 -10.53 -17.59
CA ARG A 84 12.65 -11.22 -18.31
C ARG A 84 12.64 -12.72 -18.03
N LYS A 85 12.46 -13.14 -16.77
CA LYS A 85 12.38 -14.55 -16.41
C LYS A 85 11.15 -15.24 -16.98
N GLY A 86 10.00 -14.56 -16.96
CA GLY A 86 8.80 -15.03 -17.64
C GLY A 86 9.01 -15.17 -19.15
N THR A 87 9.64 -14.18 -19.79
CA THR A 87 9.97 -14.23 -21.22
C THR A 87 10.88 -15.42 -21.55
N GLU A 88 11.92 -15.67 -20.75
CA GLU A 88 12.85 -16.79 -20.93
C GLU A 88 12.12 -18.14 -20.89
N ILE A 89 11.16 -18.32 -19.97
CA ILE A 89 10.38 -19.56 -19.86
C ILE A 89 9.45 -19.70 -21.07
N LEU A 90 8.64 -18.68 -21.34
CA LEU A 90 7.64 -18.69 -22.41
C LEU A 90 8.26 -18.84 -23.81
N GLN A 91 9.46 -18.32 -24.02
CA GLN A 91 10.16 -18.43 -25.30
C GLN A 91 10.61 -19.87 -25.61
N ASN A 92 10.81 -20.69 -24.59
CA ASN A 92 11.20 -22.10 -24.75
C ASN A 92 9.99 -23.02 -24.98
N GLU A 93 8.77 -22.51 -24.88
CA GLU A 93 7.54 -23.29 -25.08
C GLU A 93 7.16 -23.37 -26.57
N PRO A 94 6.57 -24.50 -27.02
CA PRO A 94 6.08 -24.63 -28.39
C PRO A 94 4.82 -23.78 -28.62
N ASN A 95 4.56 -23.42 -29.88
CA ASN A 95 3.36 -22.66 -30.28
C ASN A 95 2.03 -23.37 -29.93
N LEU A 96 2.05 -24.70 -29.82
CA LEU A 96 0.89 -25.51 -29.41
C LEU A 96 1.27 -26.26 -28.13
N LEU A 97 0.67 -25.85 -27.01
CA LEU A 97 0.85 -26.50 -25.71
C LEU A 97 -0.11 -27.70 -25.58
N GLU A 98 0.42 -28.80 -25.05
CA GLU A 98 -0.35 -30.00 -24.73
C GLU A 98 -0.33 -30.20 -23.22
N MET A 99 -1.52 -30.26 -22.60
CA MET A 99 -1.69 -30.36 -21.14
C MET A 99 -2.78 -31.37 -20.80
N ASP A 100 -2.52 -32.22 -19.81
CA ASP A 100 -3.46 -33.23 -19.31
C ASP A 100 -4.40 -32.67 -18.22
N ALA A 101 -5.59 -33.26 -18.09
CA ALA A 101 -6.56 -32.92 -17.05
C ALA A 101 -6.14 -33.44 -15.66
N PRO A 102 -6.53 -32.79 -14.55
CA PRO A 102 -7.47 -31.67 -14.45
C PRO A 102 -6.81 -30.28 -14.57
N ILE A 103 -7.44 -29.38 -15.32
CA ILE A 103 -6.98 -27.99 -15.51
C ILE A 103 -8.13 -27.00 -15.31
N THR A 104 -7.79 -25.77 -14.93
CA THR A 104 -8.72 -24.63 -14.90
C THR A 104 -8.38 -23.70 -16.05
N VAL A 105 -9.34 -23.44 -16.93
CA VAL A 105 -9.17 -22.53 -18.07
C VAL A 105 -9.77 -21.17 -17.72
N CYS A 106 -8.97 -20.11 -17.85
CA CYS A 106 -9.37 -18.73 -17.66
C CYS A 106 -9.29 -17.99 -19.02
N GLY A 107 -10.26 -17.13 -19.31
CA GLY A 107 -10.29 -16.28 -20.51
C GLY A 107 -9.58 -14.94 -20.31
#